data_AF-A0A183JQV1-F1
#
_entry.id   AF-A0A183JQV1-F1
#
_cell.length_a   1.000
_cell.length_b   1.000
_cell.length_c   1.000
_cell.angle_alpha   90.00
_cell.angle_beta   90.00
_cell.angle_gamma   90.00
#
_symmetry.space_group_name_H-M   'P 1'
#
loop_
_entity.id
_entity.type
_entity.pdbx_description
1 polymer ?
#
loop_
_entity_poly.entity_id
_entity_poly.type
_entity_poly.pdbx_seq_one_letter_code
_entity_poly.pdbx_strand_id
1 'polypeptide(L)'
;MSLIDLLVFNALFETPSNTGSNRCLGKRPSFNDPYSWLTYDEVDERIRAIGSALSEIVELKHDCENFVGIYAPNSPELHSSLNPTISSTIQWVIMQHACAAYSYTIVPLYPTLGDEALQHILSQTKVNCVLCASGREALHLMDKFESSLEILIIITNDSKFEEVKSRYNSKVSIYLFEELMVISAYLPIHFLIVRKERIFQIS
;
A
#
# COMPACT_ATOMS: atom_id res chain seq x y z
N MET A 1 6.62 8.44 12.43
CA MET A 1 5.14 8.35 12.50
C MET A 1 4.59 9.76 12.51
N SER A 2 3.80 10.14 11.51
CA SER A 2 3.15 11.45 11.51
C SER A 2 1.96 11.44 12.47
N LEU A 3 1.57 12.59 13.01
CA LEU A 3 0.39 12.72 13.90
C LEU A 3 -0.89 12.20 13.22
N ILE A 4 -0.91 12.18 11.88
CA ILE A 4 -2.02 11.74 11.04
C ILE A 4 -2.20 10.22 11.12
N ASP A 5 -1.11 9.44 11.10
CA ASP A 5 -1.17 7.96 11.11
C ASP A 5 -1.75 7.44 12.43
N LEU A 6 -1.39 8.08 13.55
CA LEU A 6 -1.89 7.73 14.89
C LEU A 6 -3.37 8.11 15.08
N LEU A 7 -3.79 9.25 14.52
CA LEU A 7 -5.18 9.71 14.57
C LEU A 7 -6.11 8.84 13.72
N VAL A 8 -5.67 8.45 12.52
CA VAL A 8 -6.45 7.57 11.63
C VAL A 8 -6.54 6.17 12.25
N PHE A 9 -5.46 5.66 12.85
CA PHE A 9 -5.46 4.36 13.52
C PHE A 9 -6.41 4.33 14.73
N ASN A 10 -6.26 5.23 15.70
CA ASN A 10 -7.16 5.27 16.87
C ASN A 10 -8.61 5.48 16.44
N ALA A 11 -8.83 6.28 15.39
CA ALA A 11 -10.17 6.51 14.91
C ALA A 11 -10.77 5.34 14.10
N LEU A 12 -9.98 4.46 13.49
CA LEU A 12 -10.48 3.26 12.80
C LEU A 12 -10.65 2.06 13.73
N PHE A 13 -9.75 1.89 14.70
CA PHE A 13 -9.69 0.68 15.51
C PHE A 13 -10.14 0.86 16.97
N GLU A 14 -10.34 2.09 17.43
CA GLU A 14 -10.76 2.38 18.82
C GLU A 14 -12.05 3.23 18.94
N THR A 15 -12.61 3.74 17.84
CA THR A 15 -13.86 4.51 17.94
C THR A 15 -15.10 3.61 18.04
N PRO A 16 -16.13 4.05 18.79
CA PRO A 16 -17.39 3.32 18.91
C PRO A 16 -18.12 3.25 17.56
N SER A 17 -18.86 2.16 17.35
CA SER A 17 -19.57 1.75 16.13
C SER A 17 -20.60 2.75 15.53
N ASN A 18 -20.72 3.96 16.07
CA ASN A 18 -21.64 5.01 15.61
C ASN A 18 -20.94 6.12 14.79
N THR A 19 -19.65 6.03 14.52
CA THR A 19 -18.89 7.03 13.73
C THR A 19 -18.57 6.60 12.31
N GLY A 20 -19.04 5.42 11.87
CA GLY A 20 -18.72 4.83 10.57
C GLY A 20 -18.96 5.76 9.37
N SER A 21 -20.08 6.49 9.37
CA SER A 21 -20.45 7.44 8.32
C SER A 21 -19.77 8.81 8.41
N ASN A 22 -18.92 9.06 9.42
CA ASN A 22 -18.19 10.32 9.56
C ASN A 22 -17.02 10.37 8.58
N ARG A 23 -16.61 11.59 8.19
CA ARG A 23 -15.46 11.84 7.32
C ARG A 23 -14.16 11.36 7.97
N CYS A 24 -13.37 10.60 7.24
CA CYS A 24 -12.09 10.01 7.65
C CYS A 24 -10.93 10.56 6.80
N LEU A 25 -10.84 10.14 5.53
CA LEU A 25 -9.75 10.53 4.62
C LEU A 25 -10.23 11.52 3.56
N GLY A 26 -9.69 12.73 3.61
CA GLY A 26 -10.00 13.80 2.67
C GLY A 26 -9.01 13.88 1.53
N LYS A 27 -9.50 14.19 0.33
CA LYS A 27 -8.66 14.58 -0.80
C LYS A 27 -9.21 15.82 -1.47
N ARG A 28 -8.31 16.52 -2.16
CA ARG A 28 -8.64 17.69 -2.95
C ARG A 28 -8.13 17.48 -4.38
N PRO A 29 -9.02 17.29 -5.37
CA PRO A 29 -8.58 17.01 -6.74
C PRO A 29 -7.76 18.15 -7.36
N SER A 30 -8.14 19.41 -7.10
CA SER A 30 -7.41 20.60 -7.56
C SER A 30 -7.48 21.71 -6.51
N PHE A 31 -6.61 22.73 -6.61
CA PHE A 31 -6.59 23.88 -5.70
C PHE A 31 -7.90 24.69 -5.66
N ASN A 32 -8.82 24.51 -6.59
CA ASN A 32 -10.12 25.20 -6.58
C ASN A 32 -11.29 24.26 -6.21
N ASP A 33 -11.05 22.96 -6.13
CA ASP A 33 -12.11 21.99 -5.85
C ASP A 33 -12.39 21.88 -4.35
N PRO A 34 -13.64 21.57 -3.96
CA PRO A 34 -13.95 21.23 -2.58
C PRO A 34 -13.26 19.92 -2.19
N TYR A 35 -13.02 19.74 -0.89
CA TYR A 35 -12.57 18.46 -0.38
C TYR A 35 -13.66 17.40 -0.56
N SER A 36 -13.27 16.25 -1.08
CA SER A 36 -14.05 15.01 -1.04
C SER A 36 -13.50 14.13 0.06
N TRP A 37 -14.37 13.36 0.72
CA TRP A 37 -14.02 12.59 1.91
C TRP A 37 -14.51 11.16 1.76
N LEU A 38 -13.64 10.22 2.10
CA LEU A 38 -14.05 8.86 2.44
C LEU A 38 -14.50 8.84 3.91
N THR A 39 -15.52 8.05 4.19
CA THR A 39 -16.00 7.76 5.54
C THR A 39 -15.12 6.73 6.24
N TYR A 40 -15.26 6.57 7.56
CA TYR A 40 -14.54 5.53 8.30
C TYR A 40 -14.89 4.13 7.79
N ASP A 41 -16.17 3.87 7.48
CA ASP A 41 -16.61 2.57 6.93
C ASP A 41 -15.98 2.28 5.57
N GLU A 42 -15.94 3.28 4.69
CA GLU A 42 -15.30 3.14 3.37
C GLU A 42 -13.79 2.90 3.46
N VAL A 43 -13.13 3.51 4.45
CA VAL A 43 -11.70 3.33 4.69
C VAL A 43 -11.42 1.94 5.28
N ASP A 44 -12.20 1.52 6.27
CA ASP A 44 -12.09 0.19 6.87
C ASP A 44 -12.36 -0.93 5.85
N GLU A 45 -13.39 -0.79 5.01
CA GLU A 45 -13.69 -1.74 3.93
C GLU A 45 -12.48 -1.90 2.99
N ARG A 46 -11.84 -0.79 2.61
CA ARG A 46 -10.64 -0.80 1.76
C ARG A 46 -9.43 -1.43 2.45
N ILE A 47 -9.22 -1.15 3.73
CA ILE A 47 -8.15 -1.77 4.53
C ILE A 47 -8.34 -3.28 4.59
N ARG A 48 -9.57 -3.74 4.88
CA ARG A 48 -9.88 -5.17 4.94
C ARG A 48 -9.71 -5.85 3.58
N ALA A 49 -10.20 -5.23 2.53
CA ALA A 49 -10.05 -5.71 1.16
C ALA A 49 -8.56 -5.87 0.78
N ILE A 50 -7.77 -4.81 0.88
CA ILE A 50 -6.33 -4.85 0.52
C ILE A 50 -5.58 -5.86 1.39
N GLY A 51 -5.80 -5.87 2.71
CA GLY A 51 -5.09 -6.78 3.59
C GLY A 51 -5.42 -8.26 3.38
N SER A 52 -6.69 -8.58 3.05
CA SER A 52 -7.07 -9.94 2.65
C SER A 52 -6.41 -10.36 1.33
N ALA A 53 -6.37 -9.47 0.34
CA ALA A 53 -5.69 -9.74 -0.93
C ALA A 53 -4.18 -9.93 -0.74
N LEU A 54 -3.54 -9.11 0.11
CA LEU A 54 -2.14 -9.29 0.50
C LEU A 54 -1.90 -10.66 1.14
N SER A 55 -2.80 -11.10 2.02
CA SER A 55 -2.68 -12.41 2.69
C SER A 55 -2.76 -13.60 1.72
N GLU A 56 -3.41 -13.41 0.58
CA GLU A 56 -3.52 -14.41 -0.48
C GLU A 56 -2.30 -14.38 -1.41
N ILE A 57 -1.85 -13.19 -1.82
CA ILE A 57 -0.77 -13.07 -2.81
C ILE A 57 0.63 -13.09 -2.18
N VAL A 58 0.77 -12.63 -0.94
CA VAL A 58 2.02 -12.59 -0.17
C VAL A 58 1.97 -13.67 0.90
N GLU A 59 2.74 -14.74 0.70
CA GLU A 59 2.84 -15.82 1.69
C GLU A 59 3.31 -15.29 3.05
N LEU A 60 2.43 -15.38 4.05
CA LEU A 60 2.77 -15.07 5.43
C LEU A 60 3.67 -16.18 5.99
N LYS A 61 4.92 -15.82 6.27
CA LYS A 61 5.85 -16.71 6.95
C LYS A 61 5.61 -16.64 8.46
N HIS A 62 5.42 -17.82 9.07
CA HIS A 62 5.28 -17.94 10.51
C HIS A 62 6.63 -17.71 11.20
N ASP A 63 6.60 -17.13 12.40
CA ASP A 63 7.76 -16.90 13.27
C ASP A 63 8.88 -16.01 12.69
N CYS A 64 8.59 -15.22 11.65
CA CYS A 64 9.46 -14.15 11.18
C CYS A 64 8.67 -12.88 10.84
N GLU A 65 9.39 -11.77 10.67
CA GLU A 65 8.81 -10.53 10.15
C GLU A 65 8.49 -10.68 8.67
N ASN A 66 7.29 -10.21 8.29
CA ASN A 66 6.84 -10.19 6.91
C ASN A 66 6.87 -8.73 6.44
N PHE A 67 7.70 -8.42 5.45
CA PHE A 67 7.87 -7.05 4.98
C PHE A 67 7.07 -6.77 3.72
N VAL A 68 6.49 -5.57 3.65
CA VAL A 68 5.97 -4.98 2.41
C VAL A 68 6.66 -3.64 2.18
N GLY A 69 7.32 -3.51 1.04
CA GLY A 69 7.99 -2.28 0.67
C GLY A 69 7.00 -1.30 0.07
N ILE A 70 7.16 -0.02 0.37
CA ILE A 70 6.38 1.03 -0.27
C ILE A 70 7.32 2.02 -0.94
N TYR A 71 7.35 1.97 -2.27
CA TYR A 71 8.18 2.81 -3.11
C TYR A 71 7.40 3.99 -3.69
N ALA A 72 7.49 5.14 -3.02
CA ALA A 72 6.74 6.34 -3.38
C ALA A 72 7.51 7.63 -3.01
N PRO A 73 7.29 8.74 -3.74
CA PRO A 73 7.73 10.06 -3.28
C PRO A 73 6.97 10.48 -2.01
N ASN A 74 7.53 11.45 -1.27
CA ASN A 74 6.83 12.06 -0.14
C ASN A 74 5.60 12.84 -0.66
N SER A 75 4.40 12.48 -0.23
CA SER A 75 3.11 12.95 -0.76
C SER A 75 2.90 12.63 -2.26
N PRO A 76 2.58 11.37 -2.62
CA PRO A 76 2.26 11.03 -4.00
C PRO A 76 0.94 11.69 -4.41
N GLU A 77 1.02 12.76 -5.19
CA GLU A 77 -0.13 13.37 -5.88
C GLU A 77 -0.24 12.82 -7.31
N LEU A 78 -0.24 11.49 -7.44
CA LEU A 78 -0.54 10.84 -8.72
C LEU A 78 -2.05 10.66 -8.84
N HIS A 79 -2.60 11.15 -9.96
CA HIS A 79 -3.98 10.90 -10.35
C HIS A 79 -4.07 9.52 -11.01
N SER A 80 -4.87 8.60 -10.44
CA SER A 80 -5.26 7.39 -11.16
C SER A 80 -6.08 7.80 -12.38
N SER A 81 -5.64 7.43 -13.58
CA SER A 81 -6.42 7.65 -14.82
C SER A 81 -7.72 6.84 -14.85
N LEU A 82 -7.79 5.72 -14.14
CA LEU A 82 -8.98 4.85 -14.10
C LEU A 82 -9.99 5.29 -13.04
N ASN A 83 -9.53 5.87 -11.94
CA ASN A 83 -10.43 6.40 -10.91
C ASN A 83 -9.92 7.75 -10.39
N PRO A 84 -10.29 8.87 -11.05
CA PRO A 84 -9.94 10.21 -10.57
C PRO A 84 -10.52 10.52 -9.19
N THR A 85 -11.41 9.66 -8.65
CA THR A 85 -12.02 9.76 -7.31
C THR A 85 -11.13 9.21 -6.20
N ILE A 86 -10.04 8.49 -6.48
CA ILE A 86 -9.12 8.02 -5.42
C ILE A 86 -7.69 8.48 -5.72
N SER A 87 -7.13 9.28 -4.80
CA SER A 87 -5.74 9.75 -4.90
C SER A 87 -4.78 8.63 -4.51
N SER A 88 -3.63 8.55 -5.17
CA SER A 88 -2.53 7.65 -4.78
C SER A 88 -2.07 7.84 -3.33
N THR A 89 -2.19 9.05 -2.76
CA THR A 89 -1.97 9.27 -1.32
C THR A 89 -2.95 8.48 -0.46
N ILE A 90 -4.23 8.40 -0.84
CA ILE A 90 -5.21 7.58 -0.12
C ILE A 90 -4.82 6.11 -0.21
N GLN A 91 -4.48 5.62 -1.40
CA GLN A 91 -4.09 4.21 -1.59
C GLN A 91 -2.84 3.85 -0.77
N TRP A 92 -1.87 4.76 -0.68
CA TRP A 92 -0.71 4.64 0.19
C TRP A 92 -1.10 4.49 1.67
N VAL A 93 -1.99 5.36 2.17
CA VAL A 93 -2.51 5.27 3.55
C VAL A 93 -3.26 3.96 3.78
N ILE A 94 -4.14 3.56 2.85
CA ILE A 94 -4.87 2.28 2.93
C ILE A 94 -3.89 1.10 2.99
N MET A 95 -2.88 1.06 2.13
CA MET A 95 -1.86 0.00 2.14
C MET A 95 -1.17 -0.08 3.51
N GLN A 96 -0.82 1.07 4.09
CA GLN A 96 -0.13 1.08 5.37
C GLN A 96 -0.98 0.51 6.50
N HIS A 97 -2.25 0.90 6.57
CA HIS A 97 -3.17 0.36 7.56
C HIS A 97 -3.50 -1.12 7.29
N ALA A 98 -3.58 -1.55 6.03
CA ALA A 98 -3.74 -2.96 5.67
C ALA A 98 -2.55 -3.79 6.14
N CYS A 99 -1.32 -3.33 5.92
CA CYS A 99 -0.12 -4.00 6.41
C CYS A 99 -0.15 -4.15 7.94
N ALA A 100 -0.44 -3.06 8.66
CA ALA A 100 -0.54 -3.08 10.11
C ALA A 100 -1.63 -4.04 10.63
N ALA A 101 -2.82 -4.05 10.02
CA ALA A 101 -3.92 -4.91 10.40
C ALA A 101 -3.64 -6.40 10.15
N TYR A 102 -2.87 -6.72 9.11
CA TYR A 102 -2.58 -8.09 8.66
C TYR A 102 -1.16 -8.57 9.00
N SER A 103 -0.50 -7.95 9.99
CA SER A 103 0.82 -8.36 10.50
C SER A 103 1.98 -8.28 9.49
N TYR A 104 1.94 -7.31 8.59
CA TYR A 104 3.07 -6.93 7.75
C TYR A 104 3.76 -5.66 8.28
N THR A 105 5.08 -5.67 8.29
CA THR A 105 5.91 -4.51 8.61
C THR A 105 6.25 -3.76 7.32
N ILE A 106 6.15 -2.44 7.34
CA ILE A 106 6.35 -1.62 6.15
C ILE A 106 7.80 -1.19 6.04
N VAL A 107 8.36 -1.29 4.84
CA VAL A 107 9.68 -0.76 4.51
C VAL A 107 9.51 0.45 3.59
N PRO A 108 9.71 1.68 4.08
CA PRO A 108 9.60 2.86 3.24
C PRO A 108 10.80 2.96 2.29
N LEU A 109 10.53 2.99 0.99
CA LEU A 109 11.52 3.19 -0.06
C LEU A 109 11.24 4.56 -0.68
N TYR A 110 12.07 5.55 -0.40
CA TYR A 110 11.90 6.89 -0.97
C TYR A 110 12.86 7.09 -2.15
N PRO A 111 12.38 7.53 -3.33
CA PRO A 111 13.25 7.80 -4.49
C PRO A 111 14.35 8.82 -4.18
N THR A 112 14.10 9.72 -3.22
CA THR A 112 15.02 10.80 -2.84
C THR A 112 16.21 10.34 -2.00
N LEU A 113 16.23 9.09 -1.50
CA LEU A 113 17.37 8.56 -0.73
C LEU A 113 18.58 8.24 -1.61
N GLY A 114 18.36 8.05 -2.92
CA GLY A 114 19.38 7.62 -3.86
C GLY A 114 19.60 6.10 -3.87
N ASP A 115 20.22 5.63 -4.96
CA ASP A 115 20.31 4.20 -5.29
C ASP A 115 21.09 3.39 -4.24
N GLU A 116 22.17 3.94 -3.68
CA GLU A 116 22.97 3.23 -2.67
C GLU A 116 22.17 2.93 -1.39
N ALA A 117 21.39 3.90 -0.92
CA ALA A 117 20.54 3.73 0.26
C ALA A 117 19.41 2.74 -0.02
N LEU A 118 18.79 2.82 -1.20
CA LEU A 118 17.75 1.86 -1.60
C LEU A 118 18.31 0.43 -1.68
N GLN A 119 19.48 0.23 -2.30
CA GLN A 119 20.14 -1.08 -2.36
C GLN A 119 20.43 -1.60 -0.95
N HIS A 120 20.92 -0.76 -0.05
CA HIS A 120 21.18 -1.15 1.33
C HIS A 120 19.89 -1.63 2.03
N ILE A 121 18.79 -0.86 1.93
CA ILE A 121 17.50 -1.20 2.53
C ILE A 121 16.96 -2.51 1.96
N LEU A 122 16.97 -2.68 0.63
CA LEU A 122 16.49 -3.91 -0.03
C LEU A 122 17.31 -5.14 0.40
N SER A 123 18.63 -4.98 0.53
CA SER A 123 19.53 -6.07 0.95
C SER A 123 19.32 -6.48 2.40
N GLN A 124 19.07 -5.53 3.30
CA GLN A 124 18.83 -5.79 4.72
C GLN A 124 17.45 -6.39 4.97
N THR A 125 16.42 -5.84 4.33
CA THR A 125 15.03 -6.23 4.56
C THR A 125 14.63 -7.49 3.80
N LYS A 126 15.31 -7.77 2.67
CA LYS A 126 14.97 -8.89 1.77
C LYS A 126 13.48 -8.92 1.41
N VAL A 127 12.89 -7.73 1.28
CA VAL A 127 11.49 -7.57 0.94
C VAL A 127 11.19 -8.24 -0.41
N ASN A 128 10.10 -9.00 -0.48
CA ASN A 128 9.70 -9.72 -1.69
C ASN A 128 8.46 -9.13 -2.38
N CYS A 129 7.70 -8.27 -1.68
CA CYS A 129 6.54 -7.55 -2.20
C CYS A 129 6.72 -6.04 -2.06
N VAL A 130 6.58 -5.29 -3.15
CA VAL A 130 6.66 -3.82 -3.15
C VAL A 130 5.47 -3.18 -3.84
N LEU A 131 4.84 -2.22 -3.14
CA LEU A 131 3.91 -1.26 -3.72
C LEU A 131 4.67 -0.09 -4.33
N CYS A 132 4.55 0.13 -5.64
CA CYS A 132 5.13 1.25 -6.37
C CYS A 132 4.07 2.31 -6.69
N ALA A 133 4.44 3.59 -6.48
CA ALA A 133 3.56 4.72 -6.78
C ALA A 133 3.19 4.81 -8.27
N SER A 134 4.08 4.42 -9.18
CA SER A 134 3.80 4.30 -10.60
C SER A 134 4.67 3.24 -11.27
N GLY A 135 4.41 2.98 -12.56
CA GLY A 135 5.28 2.15 -13.38
C GLY A 135 6.72 2.67 -13.47
N ARG A 136 6.96 3.98 -13.28
CA ARG A 136 8.32 4.55 -13.27
C ARG A 136 9.13 4.05 -12.08
N GLU A 137 8.57 4.07 -10.88
CA GLU A 137 9.24 3.56 -9.69
C GLU A 137 9.48 2.04 -9.81
N ALA A 138 8.51 1.30 -10.35
CA ALA A 138 8.66 -0.13 -10.59
C ALA A 138 9.79 -0.44 -11.60
N LEU A 139 9.85 0.26 -12.73
CA LEU A 139 10.97 0.12 -13.69
C LEU A 139 12.30 0.44 -13.02
N HIS A 140 12.37 1.56 -12.28
CA HIS A 140 13.59 1.96 -11.59
C HIS A 140 14.06 0.87 -10.63
N LEU A 141 13.15 0.30 -9.84
CA LEU A 141 13.44 -0.78 -8.90
C LEU A 141 13.98 -2.03 -9.62
N MET A 142 13.31 -2.44 -10.71
CA MET A 142 13.65 -3.66 -11.45
C MET A 142 14.88 -3.54 -12.37
N ASP A 143 15.21 -2.32 -12.80
CA ASP A 143 16.37 -2.04 -13.65
C ASP A 143 17.67 -1.88 -12.85
N LYS A 144 17.59 -1.33 -11.63
CA LYS A 144 18.78 -0.93 -10.88
C LYS A 144 19.23 -1.92 -9.83
N PHE A 145 18.32 -2.72 -9.30
CA PHE A 145 18.61 -3.55 -8.14
C PHE A 145 18.36 -5.01 -8.49
N GLU A 146 19.36 -5.84 -8.26
CA GLU A 146 19.15 -7.28 -8.15
C GLU A 146 18.38 -7.53 -6.86
N SER A 147 17.12 -7.91 -6.98
CA SER A 147 16.22 -8.01 -5.84
C SER A 147 15.57 -9.39 -5.77
N SER A 148 15.23 -9.80 -4.55
CA SER A 148 14.40 -10.97 -4.25
C SER A 148 12.91 -10.67 -4.43
N LEU A 149 12.57 -9.69 -5.27
CA LEU A 149 11.18 -9.32 -5.50
C LEU A 149 10.50 -10.44 -6.27
N GLU A 150 9.36 -10.85 -5.73
CA GLU A 150 8.47 -11.83 -6.33
C GLU A 150 7.18 -11.14 -6.79
N ILE A 151 6.81 -10.03 -6.14
CA ILE A 151 5.53 -9.34 -6.31
C ILE A 151 5.73 -7.83 -6.42
N LEU A 152 5.15 -7.26 -7.48
CA LEU A 152 5.01 -5.82 -7.66
C LEU A 152 3.53 -5.46 -7.67
N ILE A 153 3.17 -4.48 -6.84
CA ILE A 153 1.85 -3.86 -6.86
C ILE A 153 2.05 -2.42 -7.36
N ILE A 154 1.30 -1.98 -8.36
CA ILE A 154 1.48 -0.66 -8.98
C ILE A 154 0.17 0.13 -8.86
N ILE A 155 0.27 1.38 -8.39
CA ILE A 155 -0.90 2.25 -8.21
C ILE A 155 -1.45 2.74 -9.56
N THR A 156 -0.59 3.25 -10.46
CA THR A 156 -1.05 3.82 -11.73
C THR A 156 -1.18 2.76 -12.82
N ASN A 157 -2.28 2.84 -13.57
CA ASN A 157 -2.43 2.12 -14.83
C ASN A 157 -2.17 3.09 -16.00
N ASP A 158 -0.94 3.13 -16.47
CA ASP A 158 -0.47 3.98 -17.56
C ASP A 158 0.46 3.20 -18.50
N SER A 159 1.03 3.87 -19.50
CA SER A 159 1.96 3.23 -20.44
C SER A 159 3.20 2.64 -19.76
N LYS A 160 3.61 3.15 -18.60
CA LYS A 160 4.73 2.59 -17.83
C LYS A 160 4.32 1.32 -17.11
N PHE A 161 3.09 1.20 -16.62
CA PHE A 161 2.58 -0.08 -16.12
C PHE A 161 2.65 -1.18 -17.19
N GLU A 162 2.20 -0.90 -18.41
CA GLU A 162 2.27 -1.85 -19.53
C GLU A 162 3.73 -2.20 -19.89
N GLU A 163 4.64 -1.22 -19.83
CA GLU A 163 6.07 -1.46 -20.02
C GLU A 163 6.64 -2.41 -18.95
N VAL A 164 6.28 -2.23 -17.68
CA VAL A 164 6.69 -3.13 -16.58
C VAL A 164 6.18 -4.54 -16.83
N LYS A 165 4.89 -4.71 -17.19
CA LYS A 165 4.32 -6.04 -17.51
C LYS A 165 5.07 -6.69 -18.69
N SER A 166 5.27 -5.97 -19.79
CA SER A 166 5.98 -6.49 -20.96
C SER A 166 7.41 -6.97 -20.63
N ARG A 167 8.13 -6.22 -19.78
CA ARG A 167 9.54 -6.51 -19.45
C ARG A 167 9.72 -7.56 -18.36
N TYR A 168 8.82 -7.63 -17.38
CA TYR A 168 9.09 -8.36 -16.13
C TYR A 168 8.02 -9.39 -15.71
N ASN A 169 6.90 -9.54 -16.44
CA ASN A 169 5.84 -10.50 -16.09
C ASN A 169 6.27 -11.98 -16.09
N SER A 170 7.42 -12.31 -16.70
CA SER A 170 8.01 -13.66 -16.62
C SER A 170 8.87 -13.89 -15.38
N LYS A 171 9.19 -12.84 -14.61
CA LYS A 171 10.08 -12.88 -13.44
C LYS A 171 9.35 -12.62 -12.12
N VAL A 172 8.35 -11.73 -12.14
CA VAL A 172 7.60 -11.31 -10.96
C VAL A 172 6.11 -11.24 -11.28
N SER A 173 5.28 -11.47 -10.27
CA SER A 173 3.83 -11.27 -10.35
C SER A 173 3.53 -9.77 -10.25
N ILE A 174 2.79 -9.23 -11.21
CA ILE A 174 2.53 -7.79 -11.32
C ILE A 174 1.03 -7.53 -11.23
N TYR A 175 0.64 -6.76 -10.23
CA TYR A 175 -0.74 -6.39 -9.96
C TYR A 175 -0.93 -4.87 -10.01
N LEU A 176 -2.10 -4.41 -10.41
CA LEU A 176 -2.58 -3.07 -10.07
C LEU A 176 -3.12 -3.06 -8.65
N PHE A 177 -2.97 -1.95 -7.93
CA PHE A 177 -3.57 -1.77 -6.61
C PHE A 177 -5.10 -2.00 -6.64
N GLU A 178 -5.77 -1.55 -7.70
CA GLU A 178 -7.21 -1.74 -7.89
C GLU A 178 -7.59 -3.21 -8.13
N GLU A 179 -6.69 -4.04 -8.69
CA GLU A 179 -6.94 -5.48 -8.88
C GLU A 179 -7.01 -6.20 -7.51
N LEU A 180 -6.27 -5.76 -6.50
CA LEU A 180 -6.33 -6.34 -5.15
C LEU A 180 -7.72 -6.20 -4.53
N MET A 181 -8.38 -5.06 -4.77
CA MET A 181 -9.76 -4.84 -4.33
C MET A 181 -10.72 -5.85 -4.98
N VAL A 182 -10.51 -6.18 -6.25
CA VAL A 182 -11.33 -7.17 -6.98
C VAL A 182 -11.05 -8.58 -6.48
N ILE A 183 -9.77 -8.95 -6.27
CA ILE A 183 -9.37 -10.26 -5.71
C ILE A 183 -10.09 -10.49 -4.37
N SER A 184 -10.10 -9.49 -3.51
CA SER A 184 -10.72 -9.58 -2.18
C SER A 184 -12.22 -9.91 -2.20
N ALA A 185 -12.95 -9.54 -3.26
CA ALA A 185 -14.38 -9.81 -3.38
C ALA A 185 -14.70 -11.32 -3.53
N TYR A 186 -13.70 -12.12 -3.92
CA TYR A 186 -13.83 -13.57 -4.06
C TYR A 186 -13.23 -14.35 -2.88
N LEU A 187 -12.62 -13.66 -1.92
CA LEU A 187 -12.03 -14.27 -0.73
C LEU A 187 -13.06 -14.28 0.40
N PRO A 188 -13.09 -15.34 1.24
CA PRO A 188 -13.77 -15.24 2.52
C PRO A 188 -13.12 -14.09 3.30
N ILE A 189 -13.91 -13.11 3.74
CA ILE A 189 -13.41 -12.01 4.56
C ILE A 189 -12.86 -12.62 5.85
N HIS A 190 -11.54 -12.83 5.89
CA HIS A 190 -10.86 -13.26 7.09
C HIS A 190 -10.86 -12.07 8.05
N PHE A 191 -11.75 -12.12 9.04
CA PHE A 191 -11.61 -11.32 10.26
C PHE A 191 -10.37 -11.82 11.01
N LEU A 192 -9.19 -11.41 10.58
CA LEU A 192 -8.02 -11.49 11.44
C LEU A 192 -8.21 -10.40 12.50
N ILE A 193 -8.42 -10.85 13.74
CA ILE A 193 -8.41 -9.98 14.91
C ILE A 193 -7.09 -9.23 14.88
N VAL A 194 -7.16 -7.93 14.62
CA VAL A 194 -6.04 -7.00 14.69
C VAL A 194 -5.35 -7.23 16.03
N ARG A 195 -4.14 -7.83 16.00
CA ARG A 195 -3.36 -8.01 17.23
C ARG A 195 -2.91 -6.63 17.68
N LYS A 196 -3.61 -6.06 18.68
CA LYS A 196 -3.32 -4.77 19.32
C LYS A 196 -1.86 -4.58 19.74
N GLU A 197 -1.13 -5.68 19.92
CA GLU A 197 0.19 -5.71 20.55
C GLU A 197 1.37 -5.52 19.58
N ARG A 198 1.18 -5.55 18.26
CA ARG A 198 2.29 -5.50 17.27
C ARG A 198 2.32 -4.29 16.34
N ILE A 199 1.57 -3.24 16.66
CA ILE A 199 1.37 -2.09 15.76
C ILE A 199 2.39 -0.95 16.04
N PHE A 200 3.25 -1.11 17.05
CA PHE A 200 4.15 -0.06 17.54
C PHE A 200 5.64 -0.43 17.57
N GLN A 201 6.15 -1.16 16.58
CA GLN A 201 7.60 -1.29 16.41
C GLN A 201 8.04 -0.87 15.01
N ILE A 202 8.24 0.44 14.87
CA ILE A 202 9.32 0.97 14.02
C ILE A 202 10.33 1.51 15.02
N SER A 203 11.34 0.70 15.35
CA SER A 203 12.52 1.11 16.14
C SER A 203 13.54 1.81 15.27
#